data_AF-A0A950DGX7-F1
#
_entry.id   AF-A0A950DGX7-F1
#
_cell.length_a   1.000
_cell.length_b   1.000
_cell.length_c   1.000
_cell.angle_alpha   90.00
_cell.angle_beta   90.00
_cell.angle_gamma   90.00
#
_symmetry.space_group_name_H-M   'P 1'
#
loop_
_entity.id
_entity.type
_entity.pdbx_description
1 polymer ?
#
loop_
_entity_poly.entity_id
_entity_poly.type
_entity_poly.pdbx_seq_one_letter_code
_entity_poly.pdbx_strand_id
1 'polypeptide(L)' 'MHRAAHQPNFWNRGIRRARCIGVETMMWGSDYPHTDGIWPESTKYIEEQFAGLAPEVVRFFCEL' A
#
# COMPACT_ATOMS: atom_id res chain seq x y z
N MET A 1 -5.60 13.59 19.28
CA MET A 1 -5.72 13.09 17.90
C MET A 1 -4.61 13.72 17.08
N HIS A 2 -3.45 13.07 17.05
CA HIS A 2 -2.29 13.60 16.32
C HIS A 2 -2.60 13.52 14.82
N ARG A 3 -2.75 14.69 14.19
CA ARG A 3 -2.67 14.86 12.74
C ARG A 3 -1.50 14.00 12.26
N ALA A 4 -1.76 12.96 11.46
CA ALA A 4 -0.72 12.21 10.76
C ALA A 4 -0.12 13.14 9.70
N ALA A 5 0.67 14.10 10.17
CA ALA A 5 1.35 15.09 9.37
C ALA A 5 2.37 14.35 8.50
N HIS A 6 2.18 14.46 7.19
CA HIS A 6 3.19 14.51 6.14
C HIS A 6 4.51 13.79 6.45
N GLN A 7 4.44 12.48 6.60
CA GLN A 7 5.60 11.62 6.40
C GLN A 7 5.51 11.16 4.95
N PRO A 8 6.39 11.58 4.02
CA PRO A 8 6.30 11.26 2.59
C PRO A 8 6.33 9.77 2.26
N ASN A 9 6.43 8.90 3.28
CA ASN A 9 6.61 7.47 3.16
C ASN A 9 5.72 6.68 4.15
N PHE A 10 4.70 7.28 4.77
CA PHE A 10 3.83 6.61 5.75
C PHE A 10 3.25 5.30 5.18
N TRP A 11 2.85 5.36 3.91
CA TRP A 11 2.24 4.26 3.16
C TRP A 11 3.26 3.22 2.65
N ASN A 12 4.53 3.60 2.44
CA ASN A 12 5.57 2.68 1.94
C ASN A 12 6.10 1.70 3.01
N ARG A 13 5.62 1.81 4.25
CA ARG A 13 6.05 0.93 5.35
C ARG A 13 5.56 -0.51 5.17
N GLY A 14 4.41 -0.73 4.54
CA GLY A 14 3.91 -2.09 4.24
C GLY A 14 4.85 -2.83 3.29
N ILE A 15 5.23 -2.18 2.19
CA ILE A 15 6.14 -2.71 1.18
C ILE A 15 7.53 -3.03 1.76
N ARG A 16 8.05 -2.17 2.64
CA ARG A 16 9.33 -2.44 3.31
C ARG A 16 9.29 -3.70 4.18
N ARG A 17 8.15 -4.01 4.80
CA ARG A 17 7.96 -5.21 5.63
C ARG A 17 7.69 -6.46 4.80
N ALA A 18 7.19 -6.32 3.58
CA ALA A 18 6.97 -7.44 2.66
C ALA A 18 8.24 -8.24 2.39
N ARG A 19 9.43 -7.61 2.40
CA ARG A 19 10.71 -8.31 2.29
C ARG A 19 11.03 -9.26 3.45
N CYS A 20 10.46 -9.03 4.62
CA CYS A 20 10.68 -9.87 5.81
C CYS A 20 9.56 -10.90 6.00
N ILE A 21 8.34 -10.58 5.56
CA ILE A 21 7.14 -11.41 5.74
C ILE A 21 6.95 -12.39 4.56
N GLY A 22 7.44 -12.04 3.37
CA GLY A 22 7.17 -12.74 2.13
C GLY A 22 6.09 -11.99 1.36
N VAL A 23 6.39 -11.61 0.11
CA VAL A 23 5.42 -10.93 -0.76
C VAL A 23 4.25 -11.87 -1.04
N GLU A 24 4.51 -13.18 -1.05
CA GLU A 24 3.54 -14.22 -1.35
C GLU A 24 2.40 -14.36 -0.31
N THR A 25 2.55 -13.74 0.86
CA THR A 25 1.61 -13.84 1.98
C THR A 25 0.86 -12.54 2.25
N MET A 26 1.09 -11.51 1.44
CA MET A 26 0.54 -10.17 1.63
C MET A 26 -0.33 -9.74 0.44
N MET A 27 -1.37 -8.98 0.74
CA MET A 27 -2.26 -8.35 -0.25
C MET A 27 -2.44 -6.86 0.06
N TRP A 28 -2.73 -6.08 -0.97
CA TRP A 28 -3.09 -4.67 -0.82
C TRP A 28 -4.60 -4.52 -0.56
N GLY A 29 -4.99 -3.63 0.35
CA GLY A 29 -6.39 -3.38 0.67
C GLY A 29 -6.66 -1.89 0.92
N SER A 30 -7.78 -1.40 0.40
CA SER A 30 -8.18 0.03 0.48
C SER A 30 -8.86 0.43 1.79
N ASP A 31 -9.25 -0.56 2.61
CA ASP A 31 -10.03 -0.38 3.85
C ASP A 31 -11.39 0.31 3.65
N TYR A 32 -12.03 0.07 2.51
CA TYR A 32 -13.40 0.53 2.26
C TYR A 32 -14.43 -0.31 3.06
N PRO A 33 -15.50 0.28 3.66
CA PRO A 33 -15.93 1.70 3.59
C PRO A 33 -15.52 2.54 4.80
N HIS A 34 -14.44 2.18 5.51
CA HIS A 34 -14.06 2.93 6.70
C HIS A 34 -13.71 4.38 6.36
N THR A 35 -14.11 5.32 7.22
CA THR A 35 -13.89 6.77 7.04
C THR A 35 -12.41 7.14 7.02
N ASP A 36 -11.58 6.28 7.61
CA ASP A 36 -10.13 6.42 7.65
C ASP A 36 -9.44 5.71 6.47
N GLY A 37 -10.23 5.07 5.59
CA GLY A 37 -9.79 4.43 4.37
C GLY A 37 -9.44 5.42 3.26
N ILE A 38 -8.88 4.90 2.17
CA ILE A 38 -8.27 5.70 1.09
C ILE A 38 -9.14 5.79 -0.17
N TRP A 39 -10.33 5.21 -0.16
CA TRP A 39 -11.29 5.34 -1.26
C TRP A 39 -11.84 6.79 -1.33
N PRO A 40 -12.03 7.40 -2.51
CA PRO A 40 -11.87 6.87 -3.87
C PRO A 40 -10.46 7.01 -4.46
N GLU A 41 -9.53 7.65 -3.75
CA GLU A 41 -8.17 7.98 -4.22
C GLU A 41 -7.20 6.78 -4.23
N SER A 42 -7.72 5.56 -4.11
CA SER A 42 -6.93 4.32 -3.97
C SER A 42 -5.91 4.12 -5.10
N THR A 43 -6.29 4.45 -6.35
CA THR A 43 -5.43 4.25 -7.52
C THR A 43 -4.14 5.04 -7.43
N LYS A 44 -4.21 6.30 -7.00
CA LYS A 44 -3.05 7.17 -6.84
C LYS A 44 -2.08 6.60 -5.79
N TYR A 45 -2.60 6.11 -4.68
CA TYR A 45 -1.76 5.54 -3.62
C TYR A 45 -1.13 4.21 -4.01
N ILE A 46 -1.81 3.38 -4.81
CA ILE A 46 -1.20 2.18 -5.40
C ILE A 46 0.00 2.59 -6.26
N GLU A 47 -0.18 3.54 -7.18
CA GLU A 47 0.90 3.99 -8.06
C GLU A 47 2.10 4.54 -7.28
N GLU A 48 1.87 5.36 -6.25
CA GLU A 48 2.93 5.91 -5.39
C GLU A 48 3.62 4.85 -4.51
N GLN A 49 2.87 3.88 -3.97
CA GLN A 49 3.41 2.85 -3.08
C GLN A 49 4.23 1.81 -3.84
N PHE A 50 3.78 1.44 -5.03
CA PHE A 50 4.43 0.44 -5.87
C PHE A 50 5.45 1.06 -6.85
N ALA A 51 5.63 2.38 -6.84
CA ALA A 51 6.64 3.06 -7.64
C ALA A 51 8.04 2.50 -7.36
N GLY A 52 8.68 1.95 -8.40
CA GLY A 52 10.03 1.37 -8.33
C GLY A 52 10.06 -0.09 -7.88
N LEU A 53 8.91 -0.75 -7.72
CA LEU A 53 8.83 -2.20 -7.61
C LEU A 53 8.71 -2.86 -8.98
N ALA A 54 9.18 -4.10 -9.06
CA ALA A 54 9.06 -4.89 -10.26
C ALA A 54 7.57 -5.27 -10.50
N PRO A 55 7.08 -5.25 -11.75
CA PRO A 55 5.67 -5.48 -12.07
C PRO A 55 5.13 -6.81 -11.53
N GLU A 56 5.95 -7.85 -11.45
CA GLU A 56 5.55 -9.14 -10.87
C GLU A 56 5.17 -9.04 -9.39
N VAL A 57 5.84 -8.17 -8.63
CA VAL A 57 5.53 -7.93 -7.22
C VAL A 57 4.22 -7.16 -7.09
N VAL A 58 3.99 -6.17 -7.96
CA VAL A 58 2.75 -5.39 -7.98
C VAL A 58 1.55 -6.28 -8.31
N ARG A 59 1.70 -7.16 -9.30
CA ARG A 59 0.67 -8.16 -9.64
C ARG A 59 0.38 -9.06 -8.46
N PHE A 60 1.40 -9.57 -7.78
CA PHE A 60 1.17 -10.43 -6.61
C PHE A 60 0.34 -9.76 -5.52
N PHE A 61 0.57 -8.47 -5.26
CA PHE A 61 -0.14 -7.72 -4.21
C PHE A 61 -1.57 -7.32 -4.56
N CYS A 62 -1.83 -7.05 -5.85
CA CYS A 62 -3.09 -6.45 -6.31
C CYS A 62 -3.99 -7.44 -7.09
N GLU A 63 -3.42 -8.51 -7.64
CA GLU A 63 -4.11 -9.57 -8.38
C GLU A 63 -4.03 -10.88 -7.57
N LEU A 64 -5.05 -11.12 -6.74
CA LEU A 64 -5.56 -12.46 -6.46
C LEU A 64 -6.83 -12.67 -7.29
#